data_AF-A0A7E5WSW9-F1
#
_entry.id   AF-A0A7E5WSW9-F1
#
_cell.length_a   1.000
_cell.length_b   1.000
_cell.length_c   1.000
_cell.angle_alpha   90.00
_cell.angle_beta   90.00
_cell.angle_gamma   90.00
#
_symmetry.space_group_name_H-M   'P 1'
#
loop_
_entity.id
_entity.type
_entity.pdbx_description
1 polymer ?
#
loop_
_entity_poly.entity_id
_entity_poly.type
_entity_poly.pdbx_seq_one_letter_code
_entity_poly.pdbx_strand_id
1 'polypeptide(L)'
;MVQWRGVVRRGGLYIAVVPLVAGAIADTLYFAAWFSTLHALAAEAGTLGLTLPLSLREERIIKAFIYSAVSLKVLKIAWINFNQCRCDIFFLDWSEYNAPFKGSYERSNKWRATSLAREWSSMQTMRRVPLGFTATLALLILHIMSPWQSYLPQSQGYNWALATIAWWTAYCTLLLTRWVVNRVRGPPTDDLPKICANVGFSLLVFEEDCYAHYVHGRNDDSKDLRSMAGPLATCRVVCAPQLRVVYKQLSLSIPGLGETDTRQALLSRFLAAFFERALDGLSWVASERTVLERLLNVELTTREAGNTSTLLYDPDDNTSSCFAVTWWGEEWSLSTFDAMLFSCVLVATDDALLAALVTLIVWQVAMQLRRWFGNRNQVEKTETELK
;
A
#
# COMPACT_ATOMS: atom_id res chain seq x y z
N MET A 1 -2.10 2.26 18.23
CA MET A 1 -3.22 3.13 18.68
C MET A 1 -3.44 4.36 17.81
N VAL A 2 -2.40 5.14 17.47
CA VAL A 2 -2.55 6.36 16.62
C VAL A 2 -3.11 6.01 15.22
N GLN A 3 -2.57 5.00 14.56
CA GLN A 3 -3.06 4.52 13.25
C GLN A 3 -4.53 4.06 13.30
N TRP A 4 -4.92 3.31 14.34
CA TRP A 4 -6.32 2.88 14.50
C TRP A 4 -7.28 4.07 14.64
N ARG A 5 -6.91 5.07 15.45
CA ARG A 5 -7.69 6.31 15.56
C ARG A 5 -7.81 7.02 14.20
N GLY A 6 -6.75 7.02 13.40
CA GLY A 6 -6.77 7.51 12.02
C GLY A 6 -7.77 6.77 11.14
N VAL A 7 -7.73 5.43 11.13
CA VAL A 7 -8.70 4.60 10.37
C VAL A 7 -10.14 4.89 10.79
N VAL A 8 -10.42 4.95 12.09
CA VAL A 8 -11.77 5.24 12.60
C VAL A 8 -12.22 6.65 12.19
N ARG A 9 -11.34 7.66 12.27
CA ARG A 9 -11.64 9.03 11.81
C ARG A 9 -11.99 9.07 10.32
N ARG A 10 -11.27 8.31 9.50
CA ARG A 10 -11.53 8.16 8.06
C ARG A 10 -12.82 7.40 7.74
N GLY A 11 -13.56 6.94 8.75
CA GLY A 11 -14.81 6.21 8.60
C GLY A 11 -14.64 4.71 8.42
N GLY A 12 -13.44 4.19 8.67
CA GLY A 12 -13.13 2.76 8.55
C GLY A 12 -13.68 1.90 9.70
N LEU A 13 -13.59 0.59 9.53
CA LEU A 13 -14.14 -0.40 10.45
C LEU A 13 -13.41 -0.40 11.80
N TYR A 14 -14.16 -0.38 12.91
CA TYR A 14 -13.59 -0.48 14.27
C TYR A 14 -12.77 -1.76 14.47
N ILE A 15 -13.13 -2.84 13.77
CA ILE A 15 -12.46 -4.15 13.83
C ILE A 15 -11.00 -4.07 13.34
N ALA A 16 -10.61 -3.00 12.65
CA ALA A 16 -9.24 -2.76 12.21
C ALA A 16 -8.21 -2.76 13.36
N VAL A 17 -8.65 -2.55 14.61
CA VAL A 17 -7.75 -2.65 15.79
C VAL A 17 -7.09 -4.03 15.88
N VAL A 18 -7.83 -5.11 15.60
CA VAL A 18 -7.34 -6.49 15.76
C VAL A 18 -6.16 -6.78 14.83
N PRO A 19 -6.27 -6.64 13.49
CA PRO A 19 -5.15 -6.90 12.59
C PRO A 19 -4.00 -5.90 12.78
N LEU A 20 -4.27 -4.64 13.14
CA LEU A 20 -3.22 -3.66 13.43
C LEU A 20 -2.40 -4.05 14.66
N VAL A 21 -3.06 -4.44 15.75
CA VAL A 21 -2.38 -4.91 16.97
C VAL A 21 -1.67 -6.24 16.72
N ALA A 22 -2.30 -7.19 16.01
CA ALA A 22 -1.67 -8.46 15.65
C ALA A 22 -0.37 -8.24 14.85
N GLY A 23 -0.39 -7.34 13.86
CA GLY A 23 0.80 -7.00 13.08
C GLY A 23 1.92 -6.36 13.92
N ALA A 24 1.58 -5.44 14.83
CA ALA A 24 2.56 -4.83 15.72
C ALA A 24 3.16 -5.84 16.71
N ILE A 25 2.32 -6.71 17.30
CA ILE A 25 2.78 -7.78 18.19
C ILE A 25 3.70 -8.73 17.42
N ALA A 26 3.34 -9.13 16.20
CA ALA A 26 4.18 -9.99 15.37
C ALA A 26 5.59 -9.38 15.16
N ASP A 27 5.67 -8.10 14.81
CA ASP A 27 6.95 -7.39 14.64
C ASP A 27 7.75 -7.37 15.95
N THR A 28 7.09 -7.07 17.07
CA THR A 28 7.76 -7.06 18.37
C THR A 28 8.29 -8.44 18.76
N LEU A 29 7.51 -9.51 18.58
CA LEU A 29 7.93 -10.88 18.90
C LEU A 29 9.13 -11.29 18.06
N TYR A 30 9.10 -11.00 16.76
CA TYR A 30 10.17 -11.36 15.83
C TYR A 30 11.47 -10.63 16.15
N PHE A 31 11.44 -9.30 16.27
CA PHE A 31 12.65 -8.52 16.54
C PHE A 31 13.15 -8.71 17.97
N ALA A 32 12.28 -8.85 18.98
CA ALA A 32 12.71 -9.12 20.34
C ALA A 32 13.41 -10.49 20.45
N ALA A 33 12.87 -11.53 19.82
CA ALA A 33 13.53 -12.83 19.75
C ALA A 33 14.89 -12.71 19.04
N TRP A 34 14.97 -11.96 17.94
CA TRP A 34 16.20 -11.81 17.17
C TRP A 34 17.28 -11.06 17.95
N PHE A 35 16.95 -9.92 18.56
CA PHE A 35 17.87 -9.19 19.43
C PHE A 35 18.30 -10.03 20.63
N SER A 36 17.41 -10.81 21.23
CA SER A 36 17.76 -11.72 22.33
C SER A 36 18.75 -12.79 21.88
N THR A 37 18.60 -13.37 20.68
CA THR A 37 19.57 -14.35 20.16
C THR A 37 20.94 -13.75 19.87
N LEU A 38 20.98 -12.54 19.32
CA LEU A 38 22.24 -11.83 19.08
C LEU A 38 22.92 -11.43 20.39
N HIS A 39 22.13 -11.00 21.38
CA HIS A 39 22.64 -10.69 22.71
C HIS A 39 23.24 -11.93 23.37
N ALA A 40 22.57 -13.09 23.30
CA ALA A 40 23.10 -14.34 23.83
C ALA A 40 24.46 -14.68 23.20
N LEU A 41 24.55 -14.61 21.87
CA LEU A 41 25.80 -14.87 21.14
C LEU A 41 26.94 -13.91 21.57
N ALA A 42 26.63 -12.62 21.68
CA ALA A 42 27.61 -11.60 22.06
C ALA A 42 28.04 -11.72 23.53
N ALA A 43 27.11 -12.05 24.43
CA ALA A 43 27.39 -12.24 25.84
C ALA A 43 28.32 -13.43 26.08
N GLU A 44 28.08 -14.55 25.41
CA GLU A 44 28.96 -15.72 25.51
C GLU A 44 30.36 -15.43 24.97
N ALA A 45 30.46 -14.85 23.77
CA ALA A 45 31.74 -14.46 23.18
C ALA A 45 32.53 -13.50 24.09
N GLY A 46 31.86 -12.52 24.71
CA GLY A 46 32.50 -11.52 25.56
C GLY A 46 32.86 -12.00 26.96
N THR A 47 32.05 -12.89 27.57
CA THR A 47 32.27 -13.35 28.95
C THR A 47 33.12 -14.60 29.04
N LEU A 48 32.95 -15.55 28.12
CA LEU A 48 33.62 -16.84 28.15
C LEU A 48 34.81 -16.92 27.19
N GLY A 49 34.95 -15.96 26.28
CA GLY A 49 35.91 -16.03 25.16
C GLY A 49 35.61 -17.18 24.19
N LEU A 50 34.44 -17.80 24.33
CA LEU A 50 33.96 -18.98 23.61
C LEU A 50 32.46 -18.82 23.37
N THR A 51 31.98 -19.29 22.21
CA THR A 51 30.55 -19.27 21.84
C THR A 51 29.95 -20.66 22.07
N LEU A 52 28.92 -20.75 22.90
CA LEU A 52 28.27 -22.02 23.24
C LEU A 52 26.97 -22.18 22.42
N PRO A 53 26.55 -23.40 22.09
CA PRO A 53 25.26 -23.59 21.45
C PRO A 53 24.11 -23.25 22.43
N LEU A 54 23.02 -22.68 21.92
CA LEU A 54 21.82 -22.44 22.72
C LEU A 54 21.30 -23.73 23.34
N SER A 55 20.68 -23.60 24.52
CA SER A 55 20.00 -24.73 25.14
C SER A 55 18.74 -25.12 24.35
N LEU A 56 18.38 -26.41 24.40
CA LEU A 56 17.14 -26.94 23.79
C LEU A 56 15.86 -26.24 24.30
N ARG A 57 15.92 -25.61 25.47
CA ARG A 57 14.79 -24.82 26.01
C ARG A 57 14.69 -23.48 25.30
N GLU A 58 15.80 -22.77 25.13
CA GLU A 58 15.86 -21.47 24.44
C GLU A 58 15.49 -21.62 22.97
N GLU A 59 15.99 -22.66 22.29
CA GLU A 59 15.63 -22.93 20.90
C GLU A 59 14.12 -23.19 20.71
N ARG A 60 13.50 -23.94 21.63
CA ARG A 60 12.04 -24.15 21.62
C ARG A 60 11.27 -22.87 21.86
N ILE A 61 11.77 -21.99 22.73
CA ILE A 61 11.17 -20.68 22.95
C ILE A 61 11.25 -19.86 21.67
N ILE A 62 12.43 -19.72 21.06
CA ILE A 62 12.62 -18.97 19.81
C ILE A 62 11.69 -19.48 18.70
N LYS A 63 11.57 -20.81 18.53
CA LYS A 63 10.62 -21.43 17.60
C LYS A 63 9.18 -20.98 17.85
N ALA A 64 8.73 -21.00 19.10
CA ALA A 64 7.38 -20.55 19.46
C ALA A 64 7.15 -19.06 19.15
N PHE A 65 8.15 -18.21 19.38
CA PHE A 65 8.11 -16.78 19.01
C PHE A 65 8.00 -16.59 17.49
N ILE A 66 8.78 -17.32 16.69
CA ILE A 66 8.75 -17.23 15.22
C ILE A 66 7.39 -17.70 14.67
N TYR A 67 6.89 -18.86 15.12
CA TYR A 67 5.60 -19.39 14.65
C TYR A 67 4.42 -18.51 15.04
N SER A 68 4.43 -17.96 16.25
CA SER A 68 3.39 -17.02 16.69
C SER A 68 3.47 -15.69 15.93
N ALA A 69 4.67 -15.17 15.67
CA ALA A 69 4.87 -13.95 14.87
C ALA A 69 4.29 -14.12 13.45
N VAL A 70 4.63 -15.21 12.74
CA VAL A 70 4.07 -15.48 11.40
C VAL A 70 2.55 -15.58 11.45
N SER A 71 2.00 -16.34 12.40
CA SER A 71 0.54 -16.55 12.51
C SER A 71 -0.21 -15.23 12.69
N LEU A 72 0.29 -14.34 13.55
CA LEU A 72 -0.28 -13.01 13.76
C LEU A 72 -0.08 -12.09 12.53
N LYS A 73 1.08 -12.20 11.87
CA LYS A 73 1.37 -11.37 10.69
C LYS A 73 0.48 -11.73 9.50
N VAL A 74 0.13 -13.01 9.32
CA VAL A 74 -0.84 -13.46 8.31
C VAL A 74 -2.17 -12.72 8.45
N LEU A 75 -2.67 -12.51 9.68
CA LEU A 75 -3.90 -11.76 9.91
C LEU A 75 -3.80 -10.30 9.41
N LYS A 76 -2.67 -9.63 9.67
CA LYS A 76 -2.43 -8.26 9.20
C LYS A 76 -2.34 -8.21 7.67
N ILE A 77 -1.63 -9.14 7.03
CA ILE A 77 -1.51 -9.20 5.57
C ILE A 77 -2.84 -9.50 4.90
N ALA A 78 -3.62 -10.45 5.45
CA ALA A 78 -4.96 -10.75 4.95
C ALA A 78 -5.87 -9.52 5.03
N TRP A 79 -5.85 -8.79 6.16
CA TRP A 79 -6.60 -7.56 6.32
C TRP A 79 -6.21 -6.47 5.32
N ILE A 80 -4.91 -6.24 5.12
CA ILE A 80 -4.42 -5.25 4.13
C ILE A 80 -4.97 -5.60 2.74
N ASN A 81 -4.80 -6.85 2.30
CA ASN A 81 -5.27 -7.27 0.98
C ASN A 81 -6.79 -7.18 0.86
N PHE A 82 -7.54 -7.54 1.91
CA PHE A 82 -8.99 -7.42 1.94
C PHE A 82 -9.46 -5.97 1.77
N ASN A 83 -8.89 -5.04 2.53
CA ASN A 83 -9.26 -3.62 2.44
C ASN A 83 -8.90 -3.05 1.07
N GLN A 84 -7.69 -3.33 0.57
CA GLN A 84 -7.24 -2.82 -0.73
C GLN A 84 -8.04 -3.38 -1.92
N CYS A 85 -8.65 -4.56 -1.79
CA CYS A 85 -9.54 -5.12 -2.81
C CYS A 85 -10.98 -4.58 -2.76
N ARG A 86 -11.34 -3.82 -1.71
CA ARG A 86 -12.68 -3.28 -1.48
C ARG A 86 -12.79 -1.78 -1.71
N CYS A 87 -11.70 -1.12 -2.11
CA CYS A 87 -11.68 0.31 -2.38
C CYS A 87 -12.66 0.67 -3.50
N ASP A 88 -13.42 1.75 -3.34
CA ASP A 88 -14.26 2.28 -4.41
C ASP A 88 -13.38 3.10 -5.36
N ILE A 89 -13.38 2.74 -6.65
CA ILE A 89 -12.54 3.37 -7.67
C ILE A 89 -13.46 4.11 -8.64
N PHE A 90 -13.17 5.38 -8.88
CA PHE A 90 -13.89 6.22 -9.82
C PHE A 90 -12.93 6.82 -10.85
N PHE A 91 -13.35 6.76 -12.11
CA PHE A 91 -12.72 7.51 -13.19
C PHE A 91 -13.60 8.70 -13.53
N LEU A 92 -13.01 9.90 -13.45
CA LEU A 92 -13.70 11.14 -13.75
C LEU A 92 -13.27 11.58 -15.15
N ASP A 93 -14.21 11.53 -16.09
CA ASP A 93 -13.98 11.97 -17.46
C ASP A 93 -14.22 13.48 -17.58
N TRP A 94 -13.16 14.23 -17.84
CA TRP A 94 -13.25 15.68 -18.03
C TRP A 94 -13.76 16.07 -19.40
N SER A 95 -13.76 15.15 -20.36
CA SER A 95 -14.23 15.45 -21.71
C SER A 95 -15.76 15.53 -21.81
N GLU A 96 -16.51 15.04 -20.80
CA GLU A 96 -17.98 15.14 -20.75
C GLU A 96 -18.42 16.58 -20.47
N TYR A 97 -17.60 17.35 -19.75
CA TYR A 97 -17.88 18.73 -19.36
C TYR A 97 -17.67 19.75 -20.50
N ASN A 98 -16.89 19.39 -21.54
CA ASN A 98 -16.56 20.22 -22.69
C ASN A 98 -17.00 19.57 -24.03
N ALA A 99 -18.23 19.07 -24.15
CA ALA A 99 -18.62 18.27 -25.31
C ALA A 99 -18.88 19.09 -26.60
N PRO A 100 -18.21 18.80 -27.73
CA PRO A 100 -18.79 18.94 -29.06
C PRO A 100 -19.45 17.61 -29.47
N PHE A 101 -20.78 17.63 -29.71
CA PHE A 101 -21.62 16.56 -30.30
C PHE A 101 -21.45 15.09 -29.81
N LYS A 102 -22.54 14.54 -29.24
CA LYS A 102 -22.65 13.22 -28.55
C LYS A 102 -22.27 11.93 -29.33
N GLY A 103 -22.11 11.96 -30.65
CA GLY A 103 -22.07 10.72 -31.47
C GLY A 103 -20.70 10.03 -31.64
N SER A 104 -19.58 10.77 -31.62
CA SER A 104 -18.22 10.21 -31.78
C SER A 104 -17.53 9.89 -30.44
N TYR A 105 -18.23 10.16 -29.34
CA TYR A 105 -17.68 10.28 -27.99
C TYR A 105 -17.51 8.92 -27.29
N GLU A 106 -18.52 8.04 -27.41
CA GLU A 106 -18.57 6.76 -26.66
C GLU A 106 -17.43 5.78 -27.00
N ARG A 107 -16.99 5.70 -28.27
CA ARG A 107 -15.90 4.79 -28.68
C ARG A 107 -14.53 5.34 -28.29
N SER A 108 -14.38 6.67 -28.23
CA SER A 108 -13.14 7.36 -27.83
C SER A 108 -12.88 7.27 -26.32
N ASN A 109 -13.91 7.16 -25.50
CA ASN A 109 -13.73 7.09 -24.04
C ASN A 109 -13.49 5.68 -23.51
N LYS A 110 -14.06 4.66 -24.15
CA LYS A 110 -13.88 3.26 -23.70
C LYS A 110 -12.41 2.85 -23.70
N TRP A 111 -11.67 3.13 -24.77
CA TRP A 111 -10.25 2.75 -24.82
C TRP A 111 -9.41 3.50 -23.78
N ARG A 112 -9.70 4.80 -23.56
CA ARG A 112 -9.06 5.66 -22.56
C ARG A 112 -9.26 5.12 -21.15
N ALA A 113 -10.51 4.83 -20.79
CA ALA A 113 -10.87 4.26 -19.50
C ALA A 113 -10.26 2.85 -19.31
N THR A 114 -10.24 2.00 -20.35
CA THR A 114 -9.58 0.67 -20.26
C THR A 114 -8.07 0.76 -20.14
N SER A 115 -7.41 1.73 -20.79
CA SER A 115 -5.97 1.95 -20.66
C SER A 115 -5.61 2.38 -19.25
N LEU A 116 -6.30 3.39 -18.69
CA LEU A 116 -6.10 3.80 -17.31
C LEU A 116 -6.41 2.66 -16.33
N ALA A 117 -7.46 1.88 -16.61
CA ALA A 117 -7.83 0.74 -15.79
C ALA A 117 -6.71 -0.32 -15.72
N ARG A 118 -6.12 -0.64 -16.88
CA ARG A 118 -5.03 -1.61 -16.97
C ARG A 118 -3.79 -1.14 -16.21
N GLU A 119 -3.43 0.13 -16.35
CA GLU A 119 -2.29 0.70 -15.63
C GLU A 119 -2.53 0.68 -14.13
N TRP A 120 -3.71 1.09 -13.67
CA TRP A 120 -4.10 1.00 -12.26
C TRP A 120 -3.98 -0.43 -11.72
N SER A 121 -4.52 -1.42 -12.42
CA SER A 121 -4.42 -2.84 -12.05
C SER A 121 -2.96 -3.31 -11.92
N SER A 122 -2.10 -2.91 -12.88
CA SER A 122 -0.67 -3.24 -12.86
C SER A 122 0.01 -2.69 -11.59
N MET A 123 -0.29 -1.45 -11.21
CA MET A 123 0.31 -0.77 -10.07
C MET A 123 -0.17 -1.29 -8.70
N GLN A 124 -1.35 -1.93 -8.61
CA GLN A 124 -1.87 -2.44 -7.32
C GLN A 124 -0.92 -3.44 -6.64
N THR A 125 -0.23 -4.27 -7.43
CA THR A 125 0.71 -5.31 -6.94
C THR A 125 2.17 -4.89 -7.00
N MET A 126 2.43 -3.61 -7.30
CA MET A 126 3.78 -3.09 -7.41
C MET A 126 4.39 -2.92 -6.02
N ARG A 127 5.62 -3.42 -5.86
CA ARG A 127 6.42 -3.29 -4.62
C ARG A 127 7.62 -2.39 -4.84
N ARG A 128 8.09 -1.75 -3.76
CA ARG A 128 9.33 -0.96 -3.78
C ARG A 128 10.53 -1.86 -4.04
N VAL A 129 10.53 -3.02 -3.38
CA VAL A 129 11.55 -4.05 -3.55
C VAL A 129 10.87 -5.36 -3.99
N PRO A 130 11.16 -5.86 -5.20
CA PRO A 130 10.61 -7.14 -5.65
C PRO A 130 11.20 -8.31 -4.84
N LEU A 131 10.33 -9.16 -4.29
CA LEU A 131 10.73 -10.29 -3.43
C LEU A 131 11.68 -11.29 -4.11
N GLY A 132 11.48 -11.54 -5.41
CA GLY A 132 12.33 -12.43 -6.19
C GLY A 132 13.82 -12.08 -6.10
N PHE A 133 14.15 -10.78 -6.13
CA PHE A 133 15.53 -10.32 -6.01
C PHE A 133 16.02 -10.32 -4.56
N THR A 134 15.15 -10.04 -3.59
CA THR A 134 15.51 -10.10 -2.16
C THR A 134 15.88 -11.53 -1.77
N ALA A 135 15.07 -12.51 -2.14
CA ALA A 135 15.30 -13.91 -1.80
C ALA A 135 16.58 -14.46 -2.46
N THR A 136 16.82 -14.15 -3.73
CA THR A 136 18.04 -14.60 -4.43
C THR A 136 19.30 -13.95 -3.87
N LEU A 137 19.25 -12.64 -3.57
CA LEU A 137 20.38 -11.95 -2.95
C LEU A 137 20.63 -12.43 -1.52
N ALA A 138 19.58 -12.70 -0.74
CA ALA A 138 19.71 -13.25 0.61
C ALA A 138 20.38 -14.64 0.59
N LEU A 139 19.99 -15.50 -0.36
CA LEU A 139 20.65 -16.80 -0.57
C LEU A 139 22.12 -16.64 -0.98
N LEU A 140 22.42 -15.68 -1.86
CA LEU A 140 23.80 -15.38 -2.25
C LEU A 140 24.63 -14.93 -1.04
N ILE A 141 24.09 -14.05 -0.20
CA ILE A 141 24.76 -13.60 1.03
C ILE A 141 24.99 -14.79 1.98
N LEU A 142 23.99 -15.65 2.18
CA LEU A 142 24.16 -16.85 3.01
C LEU A 142 25.20 -17.81 2.47
N HIS A 143 25.24 -18.02 1.15
CA HIS A 143 26.26 -18.85 0.52
C HIS A 143 27.67 -18.27 0.69
N ILE A 144 27.82 -16.96 0.51
CA ILE A 144 29.09 -16.26 0.80
C ILE A 144 29.47 -16.44 2.26
N MET A 145 28.50 -16.37 3.19
CA MET A 145 28.74 -16.47 4.62
C MET A 145 29.10 -17.90 5.10
N SER A 146 28.90 -18.93 4.28
CA SER A 146 29.10 -20.34 4.64
C SER A 146 30.46 -20.67 5.28
N PRO A 147 31.61 -20.14 4.80
CA PRO A 147 32.92 -20.42 5.41
C PRO A 147 33.06 -19.87 6.83
N TRP A 148 32.32 -18.82 7.18
CA TRP A 148 32.34 -18.26 8.53
C TRP A 148 31.35 -18.95 9.48
N GLN A 149 30.36 -19.63 8.91
CA GLN A 149 29.35 -20.37 9.68
C GLN A 149 29.96 -21.56 10.44
N SER A 150 31.09 -22.10 9.99
CA SER A 150 31.82 -23.15 10.72
C SER A 150 32.45 -22.69 12.03
N TYR A 151 32.65 -21.37 12.23
CA TYR A 151 33.15 -20.82 13.50
C TYR A 151 32.03 -20.56 14.52
N LEU A 152 30.77 -20.64 14.10
CA LEU A 152 29.62 -20.49 14.99
C LEU A 152 29.24 -21.85 15.57
N PRO A 153 28.80 -21.89 16.84
CA PRO A 153 28.35 -23.12 17.45
C PRO A 153 27.09 -23.61 16.74
N GLN A 154 26.98 -24.92 16.55
CA GLN A 154 25.83 -25.52 15.87
C GLN A 154 24.57 -25.33 16.71
N SER A 155 23.78 -24.32 16.35
CA SER A 155 22.46 -24.05 16.92
C SER A 155 21.54 -23.50 15.84
N GLN A 156 20.30 -23.98 15.84
CA GLN A 156 19.29 -23.50 14.90
C GLN A 156 18.93 -22.03 15.16
N GLY A 157 19.00 -21.57 16.42
CA GLY A 157 18.75 -20.17 16.77
C GLY A 157 19.76 -19.22 16.15
N TYR A 158 21.04 -19.57 16.15
CA TYR A 158 22.09 -18.75 15.54
C TYR A 158 22.05 -18.79 14.01
N ASN A 159 21.77 -19.96 13.41
CA ASN A 159 21.54 -20.07 11.97
C ASN A 159 20.40 -19.14 11.52
N TRP A 160 19.30 -19.11 12.28
CA TRP A 160 18.19 -18.20 12.05
C TRP A 160 18.59 -16.73 12.19
N ALA A 161 19.36 -16.38 13.23
CA ALA A 161 19.80 -15.00 13.43
C ALA A 161 20.65 -14.48 12.26
N LEU A 162 21.57 -15.32 11.75
CA LEU A 162 22.38 -15.03 10.56
C LEU A 162 21.54 -14.92 9.29
N ALA A 163 20.57 -15.82 9.11
CA ALA A 163 19.63 -15.76 8.00
C ALA A 163 18.80 -14.47 8.01
N THR A 164 18.39 -14.01 9.20
CA THR A 164 17.70 -12.73 9.36
C THR A 164 18.61 -11.56 8.99
N ILE A 165 19.89 -11.58 9.38
CA ILE A 165 20.89 -10.58 8.95
C ILE A 165 21.03 -10.58 7.43
N ALA A 166 21.20 -11.75 6.81
CA ALA A 166 21.34 -11.89 5.37
C ALA A 166 20.10 -11.37 4.61
N TRP A 167 18.91 -11.63 5.13
CA TRP A 167 17.66 -11.14 4.55
C TRP A 167 17.54 -9.61 4.59
N TRP A 168 17.76 -9.01 5.76
CA TRP A 168 17.64 -7.55 5.90
C TRP A 168 18.77 -6.80 5.19
N THR A 169 19.98 -7.37 5.12
CA THR A 169 21.06 -6.80 4.31
C THR A 169 20.75 -6.87 2.81
N ALA A 170 20.21 -7.98 2.30
CA ALA A 170 19.70 -8.07 0.92
C ALA A 170 18.58 -7.05 0.65
N TYR A 171 17.62 -6.92 1.55
CA TYR A 171 16.52 -5.97 1.40
C TYR A 171 17.02 -4.51 1.41
N CYS A 172 17.87 -4.14 2.36
CA CYS A 172 18.41 -2.78 2.47
C CYS A 172 19.29 -2.41 1.27
N THR A 173 20.12 -3.33 0.78
CA THR A 173 20.95 -3.08 -0.41
C THR A 173 20.08 -2.88 -1.67
N LEU A 174 19.03 -3.67 -1.86
CA LEU A 174 18.07 -3.48 -2.95
C LEU A 174 17.27 -2.18 -2.81
N LEU A 175 16.88 -1.81 -1.59
CA LEU A 175 16.18 -0.56 -1.34
C LEU A 175 17.08 0.65 -1.64
N LEU A 176 18.35 0.62 -1.23
CA LEU A 176 19.33 1.66 -1.53
C LEU A 176 19.61 1.78 -3.03
N THR A 177 19.81 0.67 -3.72
CA THR A 177 20.01 0.70 -5.19
C THR A 177 18.78 1.25 -5.90
N ARG A 178 17.56 0.86 -5.50
CA ARG A 178 16.31 1.44 -6.03
C ARG A 178 16.19 2.92 -5.72
N TRP A 179 16.56 3.36 -4.52
CA TRP A 179 16.56 4.77 -4.16
C TRP A 179 17.51 5.58 -5.05
N VAL A 180 18.73 5.09 -5.29
CA VAL A 180 19.70 5.72 -6.21
C VAL A 180 19.16 5.76 -7.64
N VAL A 181 18.61 4.65 -8.13
CA VAL A 181 18.03 4.59 -9.48
C VAL A 181 16.87 5.57 -9.63
N ASN A 182 15.98 5.65 -8.65
CA ASN A 182 14.84 6.58 -8.67
C ASN A 182 15.32 8.04 -8.62
N ARG A 183 16.43 8.33 -7.94
CA ARG A 183 17.01 9.68 -7.92
C ARG A 183 17.53 10.12 -9.29
N VAL A 184 17.97 9.17 -10.12
CA VAL A 184 18.55 9.43 -11.45
C VAL A 184 17.50 9.36 -12.56
N ARG A 185 16.60 8.36 -12.54
CA ARG A 185 15.62 8.10 -13.62
C ARG A 185 14.20 8.57 -13.30
N GLY A 186 13.96 9.05 -12.08
CA GLY A 186 12.62 9.28 -11.55
C GLY A 186 12.01 7.98 -11.00
N PRO A 187 11.13 8.08 -9.99
CA PRO A 187 10.41 6.92 -9.49
C PRO A 187 9.30 6.52 -10.49
N PRO A 188 8.98 5.22 -10.58
CA PRO A 188 7.92 4.70 -11.45
C PRO A 188 6.51 5.17 -11.05
N THR A 189 6.37 5.83 -9.90
CA THR A 189 5.11 6.41 -9.42
C THR A 189 4.70 7.65 -10.20
N ASP A 190 5.67 8.31 -10.84
CA ASP A 190 5.46 9.56 -11.59
C ASP A 190 4.78 9.33 -12.96
N ASP A 191 4.66 8.08 -13.38
CA ASP A 191 4.06 7.72 -14.66
C ASP A 191 2.53 7.82 -14.62
N LEU A 192 1.91 7.51 -13.48
CA LEU A 192 0.45 7.52 -13.34
C LEU A 192 -0.17 8.92 -13.57
N PRO A 193 0.29 10.01 -12.92
CA PRO A 193 -0.26 11.34 -13.19
C PRO A 193 -0.10 11.76 -14.67
N LYS A 194 1.02 11.39 -15.30
CA LYS A 194 1.25 11.66 -16.74
C LYS A 194 0.28 10.89 -17.62
N ILE A 195 -0.01 9.63 -17.29
CA ILE A 195 -1.00 8.82 -18.00
C ILE A 195 -2.40 9.42 -17.81
N CYS A 196 -2.78 9.79 -16.59
CA CYS A 196 -4.06 10.46 -16.32
C CYS A 196 -4.22 11.72 -17.16
N ALA A 197 -3.19 12.58 -17.18
CA ALA A 197 -3.13 13.81 -17.98
C ALA A 197 -3.26 13.55 -19.50
N ASN A 198 -2.56 12.54 -20.02
CA ASN A 198 -2.62 12.19 -21.45
C ASN A 198 -3.99 11.63 -21.87
N VAL A 199 -4.63 10.86 -20.98
CA VAL A 199 -5.92 10.23 -21.23
C VAL A 199 -7.06 11.23 -21.02
N GLY A 200 -6.88 12.26 -20.18
CA GLY A 200 -7.91 13.23 -19.84
C GLY A 200 -8.87 12.75 -18.75
N PHE A 201 -8.46 11.74 -17.97
CA PHE A 201 -9.24 11.15 -16.89
C PHE A 201 -8.54 11.38 -15.56
N SER A 202 -9.29 11.85 -14.55
CA SER A 202 -8.80 11.82 -13.17
C SER A 202 -9.14 10.49 -12.51
N LEU A 203 -8.24 10.03 -11.65
CA LEU A 203 -8.41 8.84 -10.82
C LEU A 203 -8.77 9.28 -9.41
N LEU A 204 -9.88 8.75 -8.89
CA LEU A 204 -10.26 8.91 -7.48
C LEU A 204 -10.45 7.53 -6.85
N VAL A 205 -9.76 7.26 -5.74
CA VAL A 205 -9.84 5.98 -5.03
C VAL A 205 -10.17 6.22 -3.57
N PHE A 206 -11.33 5.75 -3.12
CA PHE A 206 -11.70 5.78 -1.72
C PHE A 206 -11.00 4.63 -0.97
N GLU A 207 -10.14 5.00 -0.02
CA GLU A 207 -9.55 4.05 0.93
C GLU A 207 -10.57 3.67 2.01
N GLU A 208 -11.31 4.67 2.49
CA GLU A 208 -12.36 4.54 3.50
C GLU A 208 -13.52 5.51 3.17
N ASP A 209 -14.63 5.41 3.90
CA ASP A 209 -15.86 6.20 3.69
C ASP A 209 -15.66 7.72 3.59
N CYS A 210 -14.70 8.28 4.34
CA CYS A 210 -14.45 9.73 4.41
C CYS A 210 -13.09 10.12 3.82
N TYR A 211 -12.39 9.19 3.18
CA TYR A 211 -11.00 9.39 2.78
C TYR A 211 -10.71 8.79 1.42
N ALA A 212 -10.29 9.66 0.50
CA ALA A 212 -9.95 9.27 -0.86
C ALA A 212 -8.59 9.78 -1.29
N HIS A 213 -8.06 9.18 -2.35
CA HIS A 213 -6.85 9.59 -3.02
C HIS A 213 -7.23 10.08 -4.42
N TYR A 214 -6.85 11.30 -4.74
CA TYR A 214 -7.15 11.93 -6.01
C TYR A 214 -5.87 12.16 -6.81
N VAL A 215 -5.90 11.76 -8.08
CA VAL A 215 -4.86 12.06 -9.07
C VAL A 215 -5.52 12.83 -10.20
N HIS A 216 -5.03 14.06 -10.40
CA HIS A 216 -5.52 14.97 -11.42
C HIS A 216 -5.06 14.53 -12.81
N GLY A 217 -5.98 14.50 -13.77
CA GLY A 217 -5.70 14.13 -15.16
C GLY A 217 -6.21 15.10 -16.21
N ARG A 218 -6.52 16.35 -15.85
CA ARG A 218 -6.96 17.37 -16.80
C ARG A 218 -5.78 18.23 -17.25
N ASN A 219 -5.74 18.58 -18.55
CA ASN A 219 -4.68 19.38 -19.16
C ASN A 219 -5.02 20.88 -19.27
N ASP A 220 -6.09 21.37 -18.64
CA ASP A 220 -6.59 22.74 -18.88
C ASP A 220 -5.90 23.81 -17.99
N ASP A 221 -5.48 24.90 -18.63
CA ASP A 221 -4.75 26.05 -18.08
C ASP A 221 -5.60 27.10 -17.32
N SER A 222 -6.81 26.78 -16.86
CA SER A 222 -7.68 27.76 -16.19
C SER A 222 -7.10 28.19 -14.82
N LYS A 223 -7.12 29.48 -14.49
CA LYS A 223 -6.38 30.05 -13.32
C LYS A 223 -6.71 29.36 -11.99
N ASP A 224 -7.95 28.91 -11.77
CA ASP A 224 -8.35 28.20 -10.55
C ASP A 224 -7.92 26.72 -10.57
N LEU A 225 -7.92 26.06 -11.74
CA LEU A 225 -7.41 24.69 -11.89
C LEU A 225 -5.88 24.61 -12.03
N ARG A 226 -5.18 25.72 -12.30
CA ARG A 226 -3.70 25.77 -12.19
C ARG A 226 -3.22 25.39 -10.78
N SER A 227 -4.06 25.58 -9.76
CA SER A 227 -3.79 25.07 -8.40
C SER A 227 -3.80 23.54 -8.35
N MET A 228 -4.73 22.89 -9.07
CA MET A 228 -4.89 21.43 -9.21
C MET A 228 -3.87 20.79 -10.16
N ALA A 229 -3.37 21.54 -11.14
CA ALA A 229 -2.27 21.13 -12.02
C ALA A 229 -0.87 21.33 -11.38
N GLY A 230 -0.79 21.97 -10.22
CA GLY A 230 0.44 22.20 -9.46
C GLY A 230 0.60 21.24 -8.27
N PRO A 231 0.80 21.73 -7.02
CA PRO A 231 1.07 20.87 -5.86
C PRO A 231 -0.09 19.93 -5.49
N LEU A 232 -1.29 20.14 -6.04
CA LEU A 232 -2.49 19.31 -5.84
C LEU A 232 -2.69 18.26 -6.94
N ALA A 233 -1.74 18.09 -7.85
CA ALA A 233 -1.80 17.09 -8.92
C ALA A 233 -2.04 15.67 -8.37
N THR A 234 -1.52 15.41 -7.16
CA THR A 234 -1.92 14.26 -6.36
C THR A 234 -2.23 14.74 -4.95
N CYS A 235 -3.41 14.38 -4.42
CA CYS A 235 -3.80 14.78 -3.08
C CYS A 235 -4.64 13.70 -2.39
N ARG A 236 -4.75 13.82 -1.07
CA ARG A 236 -5.65 13.03 -0.22
C ARG A 236 -6.87 13.89 0.09
N VAL A 237 -8.05 13.38 -0.17
CA VAL A 237 -9.32 14.07 0.05
C VAL A 237 -9.88 13.60 1.37
N VAL A 238 -9.94 14.50 2.34
CA VAL A 238 -10.67 14.32 3.58
C VAL A 238 -12.06 14.92 3.39
N CYS A 239 -13.06 14.05 3.29
CA CYS A 239 -14.42 14.43 2.92
C CYS A 239 -15.16 15.06 4.10
N ALA A 240 -15.80 16.20 3.86
CA ALA A 240 -16.69 16.80 4.84
C ALA A 240 -17.91 15.90 5.12
N PRO A 241 -18.52 15.99 6.32
CA PRO A 241 -19.71 15.21 6.66
C PRO A 241 -20.87 15.38 5.66
N GLN A 242 -21.05 16.57 5.11
CA GLN A 242 -22.12 16.84 4.13
C GLN A 242 -21.87 16.17 2.78
N LEU A 243 -20.64 16.22 2.27
CA LEU A 243 -20.25 15.52 1.04
C LEU A 243 -20.55 14.01 1.17
N ARG A 244 -20.29 13.46 2.37
CA ARG A 244 -20.56 12.06 2.68
C ARG A 244 -22.06 11.73 2.66
N VAL A 245 -22.91 12.59 3.22
CA VAL A 245 -24.37 12.36 3.22
C VAL A 245 -24.88 12.29 1.79
N VAL A 246 -24.48 13.25 0.96
CA VAL A 246 -24.90 13.28 -0.46
C VAL A 246 -24.34 12.08 -1.22
N TYR A 247 -23.06 11.75 -1.01
CA TYR A 247 -22.44 10.55 -1.61
C TYR A 247 -23.19 9.27 -1.22
N LYS A 248 -23.54 9.09 0.05
CA LYS A 248 -24.29 7.92 0.53
C LYS A 248 -25.72 7.87 -0.02
N GLN A 249 -26.37 9.02 -0.16
CA GLN A 249 -27.70 9.09 -0.76
C GLN A 249 -27.65 8.69 -2.24
N LEU A 250 -26.68 9.20 -3.00
CA LEU A 250 -26.49 8.88 -4.42
C LEU A 250 -25.99 7.44 -4.64
N SER A 251 -25.21 6.90 -3.71
CA SER A 251 -24.76 5.50 -3.81
C SER A 251 -25.86 4.50 -3.48
N LEU A 252 -26.87 4.90 -2.70
CA LEU A 252 -28.04 4.09 -2.36
C LEU A 252 -29.25 4.36 -3.24
N SER A 253 -29.26 5.44 -4.02
CA SER A 253 -30.38 5.80 -4.88
C SER A 253 -30.54 4.77 -6.00
N ILE A 254 -31.76 4.25 -6.14
CA ILE A 254 -32.16 3.40 -7.25
C ILE A 254 -32.40 4.32 -8.45
N PRO A 255 -31.80 4.05 -9.63
CA PRO A 255 -32.06 4.84 -10.83
C PRO A 255 -33.57 4.90 -11.10
N GLY A 256 -34.09 6.11 -11.38
CA GLY A 256 -35.51 6.27 -11.67
C GLY A 256 -35.93 5.50 -12.92
N LEU A 257 -37.19 5.10 -13.00
CA LEU A 257 -37.76 4.44 -14.18
C LEU A 257 -37.68 5.42 -15.38
N GLY A 258 -36.68 5.27 -16.25
CA GLY A 258 -36.47 6.13 -17.44
C GLY A 258 -35.15 6.92 -17.46
N GLU A 259 -34.32 6.86 -16.40
CA GLU A 259 -32.96 7.40 -16.45
C GLU A 259 -32.01 6.40 -17.13
N THR A 260 -31.31 6.85 -18.17
CA THR A 260 -30.31 6.06 -18.90
C THR A 260 -28.94 6.06 -18.24
N ASP A 261 -28.69 6.97 -17.29
CA ASP A 261 -27.39 7.11 -16.65
C ASP A 261 -27.22 6.08 -15.54
N THR A 262 -26.12 5.32 -15.58
CA THR A 262 -25.79 4.39 -14.50
C THR A 262 -25.56 5.17 -13.21
N ARG A 263 -25.87 4.56 -12.06
CA ARG A 263 -25.57 5.14 -10.72
C ARG A 263 -24.14 5.68 -10.64
N GLN A 264 -23.22 4.97 -11.27
CA GLN A 264 -21.82 5.32 -11.30
C GLN A 264 -21.53 6.58 -12.12
N ALA A 265 -22.19 6.77 -13.26
CA ALA A 265 -22.09 7.99 -14.06
C ALA A 265 -22.63 9.21 -13.31
N LEU A 266 -23.71 9.06 -12.54
CA LEU A 266 -24.23 10.12 -11.67
C LEU A 266 -23.23 10.49 -10.56
N LEU A 267 -22.63 9.48 -9.91
CA LEU A 267 -21.60 9.69 -8.88
C LEU A 267 -20.34 10.34 -9.45
N SER A 268 -19.85 9.91 -10.62
CA SER A 268 -18.67 10.49 -11.24
C SER A 268 -18.91 11.95 -11.64
N ARG A 269 -20.09 12.29 -12.18
CA ARG A 269 -20.46 13.68 -12.46
C ARG A 269 -20.55 14.52 -11.20
N PHE A 270 -21.22 14.02 -10.15
CA PHE A 270 -21.27 14.71 -8.86
C PHE A 270 -19.87 15.02 -8.30
N LEU A 271 -18.96 14.03 -8.33
CA LEU A 271 -17.59 14.18 -7.84
C LEU A 271 -16.77 15.15 -8.71
N ALA A 272 -16.94 15.12 -10.03
CA ALA A 272 -16.29 16.08 -10.91
C ALA A 272 -16.78 17.52 -10.65
N ALA A 273 -18.10 17.73 -10.49
CA ALA A 273 -18.67 19.02 -10.11
C ALA A 273 -18.18 19.52 -8.74
N PHE A 274 -17.97 18.61 -7.78
CA PHE A 274 -17.36 18.93 -6.49
C PHE A 274 -15.93 19.47 -6.66
N PHE A 275 -15.09 18.82 -7.48
CA PHE A 275 -13.72 19.31 -7.73
C PHE A 275 -13.70 20.63 -8.50
N GLU A 276 -14.66 20.88 -9.40
CA GLU A 276 -14.84 22.16 -10.09
C GLU A 276 -15.40 23.28 -9.20
N ARG A 277 -15.76 22.99 -7.95
CA ARG A 277 -16.48 23.92 -7.06
C ARG A 277 -17.80 24.41 -7.66
N ALA A 278 -18.43 23.58 -8.50
CA ALA A 278 -19.71 23.87 -9.14
C ALA A 278 -20.93 23.56 -8.26
N LEU A 279 -20.71 23.02 -7.06
CA LEU A 279 -21.77 22.64 -6.12
C LEU A 279 -21.92 23.70 -5.01
N ASP A 280 -23.10 24.30 -4.96
CA ASP A 280 -23.44 25.25 -3.89
C ASP A 280 -23.46 24.55 -2.53
N GLY A 281 -22.75 25.13 -1.56
CA GLY A 281 -22.70 24.62 -0.18
C GLY A 281 -21.67 23.50 0.07
N LEU A 282 -21.04 22.94 -0.96
CA LEU A 282 -19.94 21.97 -0.84
C LEU A 282 -18.66 22.59 -1.41
N SER A 283 -17.75 23.01 -0.54
CA SER A 283 -16.47 23.58 -0.95
C SER A 283 -15.31 22.77 -0.39
N TRP A 284 -14.11 23.03 -0.92
CA TRP A 284 -12.89 22.40 -0.44
C TRP A 284 -11.74 23.40 -0.32
N VAL A 285 -10.88 23.16 0.66
CA VAL A 285 -9.69 23.95 0.95
C VAL A 285 -8.45 23.06 0.85
N ALA A 286 -7.42 23.55 0.17
CA ALA A 286 -6.13 22.87 0.10
C ALA A 286 -5.33 23.17 1.38
N SER A 287 -4.73 22.12 1.96
CA SER A 287 -3.90 22.25 3.16
C SER A 287 -2.70 21.31 3.07
N GLU A 288 -1.53 21.80 3.47
CA GLU A 288 -0.34 20.97 3.55
C GLU A 288 -0.39 20.04 4.78
N ARG A 289 0.15 18.83 4.63
CA ARG A 289 0.36 17.91 5.75
C ARG A 289 1.59 18.30 6.56
N THR A 290 1.43 18.29 7.87
CA THR A 290 2.57 18.51 8.78
C THR A 290 3.57 17.36 8.66
N VAL A 291 4.82 17.63 9.03
CA VAL A 291 5.90 16.62 9.03
C VAL A 291 5.52 15.39 9.87
N LEU A 292 4.83 15.58 11.01
CA LEU A 292 4.37 14.47 11.86
C LEU A 292 3.26 13.65 11.20
N GLU A 293 2.34 14.30 10.49
CA GLU A 293 1.28 13.60 9.75
C GLU A 293 1.86 12.80 8.59
N ARG A 294 2.88 13.33 7.91
CA ARG A 294 3.67 12.61 6.88
C ARG A 294 4.38 11.40 7.47
N LEU A 295 5.12 11.59 8.56
CA LEU A 295 5.91 10.54 9.21
C LEU A 295 5.06 9.39 9.77
N LEU A 296 3.95 9.72 10.44
CA LEU A 296 3.08 8.72 11.08
C LEU A 296 2.00 8.17 10.13
N ASN A 297 1.85 8.78 8.95
CA ASN A 297 0.78 8.52 7.99
C ASN A 297 -0.62 8.56 8.64
N VAL A 298 -0.86 9.59 9.47
CA VAL A 298 -2.14 9.80 10.17
C VAL A 298 -2.48 11.30 10.16
N GLU A 299 -3.76 11.62 10.06
CA GLU A 299 -4.30 12.98 10.18
C GLU A 299 -4.45 13.35 11.66
N LEU A 300 -3.49 14.13 12.17
CA LEU A 300 -3.41 14.53 13.58
C LEU A 300 -4.34 15.70 13.86
N THR A 301 -4.38 16.68 12.95
CA THR A 301 -5.21 17.88 13.11
C THR A 301 -6.59 17.69 12.48
N THR A 302 -7.62 18.10 13.21
CA THR A 302 -9.00 18.13 12.71
C THR A 302 -9.15 19.34 11.81
N ARG A 303 -9.11 19.12 10.50
CA ARG A 303 -9.25 20.17 9.48
C ARG A 303 -10.66 20.24 8.86
N GLU A 304 -11.52 19.30 9.20
CA GLU A 304 -12.92 19.28 8.78
C GLU A 304 -13.72 20.31 9.60
N ALA A 305 -14.29 21.32 8.94
CA ALA A 305 -15.16 22.30 9.60
C ALA A 305 -16.43 22.53 8.77
N GLY A 306 -17.59 22.15 9.30
CA GLY A 306 -18.88 22.36 8.67
C GLY A 306 -19.00 21.62 7.32
N ASN A 307 -19.07 22.39 6.24
CA ASN A 307 -19.33 21.87 4.89
C ASN A 307 -18.07 21.79 4.02
N THR A 308 -16.91 22.18 4.57
CA THR A 308 -15.67 22.29 3.80
C THR A 308 -14.84 21.03 3.91
N SER A 309 -14.58 20.41 2.75
CA SER A 309 -13.67 19.27 2.64
C SER A 309 -12.22 19.77 2.56
N THR A 310 -11.25 18.92 2.87
CA THR A 310 -9.84 19.31 2.80
C THR A 310 -9.04 18.45 1.85
N LEU A 311 -8.29 19.10 0.96
CA LEU A 311 -7.36 18.46 0.04
C LEU A 311 -5.96 18.55 0.64
N LEU A 312 -5.46 17.43 1.12
CA LEU A 312 -4.14 17.29 1.71
C LEU A 312 -3.12 16.96 0.64
N TYR A 313 -2.10 17.80 0.51
CA TYR A 313 -0.99 17.58 -0.43
C TYR A 313 0.35 17.59 0.30
N ASP A 314 1.33 16.93 -0.34
CA ASP A 314 2.70 16.79 0.13
C ASP A 314 3.63 17.47 -0.90
N PRO A 315 4.15 18.69 -0.65
CA PRO A 315 4.84 19.48 -1.67
C PRO A 315 6.18 18.89 -2.13
N ASP A 316 6.82 18.10 -1.27
CA ASP A 316 8.14 17.51 -1.53
C ASP A 316 8.08 16.04 -1.97
N ASP A 317 6.89 15.44 -2.03
CA ASP A 317 6.72 14.02 -2.37
C ASP A 317 6.14 13.87 -3.78
N ASN A 318 6.96 13.34 -4.68
CA ASN A 318 6.51 13.00 -6.04
C ASN A 318 5.63 11.75 -6.08
N THR A 319 5.59 10.96 -5.00
CA THR A 319 4.80 9.73 -4.94
C THR A 319 3.32 10.07 -4.94
N SER A 320 2.57 9.58 -5.93
CA SER A 320 1.13 9.80 -5.95
C SER A 320 0.44 9.23 -4.70
N SER A 321 -0.46 10.00 -4.11
CA SER A 321 -1.17 9.64 -2.87
C SER A 321 -1.83 8.24 -2.92
N CYS A 322 -2.39 7.88 -4.09
CA CYS A 322 -3.07 6.60 -4.32
C CYS A 322 -2.17 5.37 -4.15
N PHE A 323 -0.84 5.48 -4.17
CA PHE A 323 0.03 4.34 -3.84
C PHE A 323 -0.07 3.90 -2.38
N ALA A 324 -0.71 4.70 -1.51
CA ALA A 324 -1.05 4.28 -0.15
C ALA A 324 -2.01 3.07 -0.12
N VAL A 325 -2.88 2.91 -1.14
CA VAL A 325 -3.83 1.79 -1.24
C VAL A 325 -3.31 0.61 -2.07
N THR A 326 -2.02 0.62 -2.42
CA THR A 326 -1.35 -0.49 -3.12
C THR A 326 -0.31 -1.14 -2.22
N TRP A 327 0.31 -2.22 -2.70
CA TRP A 327 1.42 -2.86 -1.97
C TRP A 327 2.61 -1.92 -1.73
N TRP A 328 2.77 -0.89 -2.56
CA TRP A 328 3.81 0.14 -2.42
C TRP A 328 3.73 0.92 -1.10
N GLY A 329 2.51 1.18 -0.62
CA GLY A 329 2.25 1.89 0.63
C GLY A 329 2.46 1.04 1.89
N GLU A 330 2.30 -0.28 1.78
CA GLU A 330 2.37 -1.25 2.89
C GLU A 330 3.64 -2.11 2.85
N GLU A 331 4.71 -1.58 2.27
CA GLU A 331 5.96 -2.31 2.03
C GLU A 331 6.59 -2.86 3.33
N TRP A 332 6.57 -2.11 4.44
CA TRP A 332 7.08 -2.58 5.73
C TRP A 332 6.35 -3.84 6.21
N SER A 333 5.01 -3.83 6.14
CA SER A 333 4.18 -4.96 6.53
C SER A 333 4.50 -6.20 5.68
N LEU A 334 4.66 -6.01 4.37
CA LEU A 334 4.98 -7.09 3.43
C LEU A 334 6.42 -7.61 3.61
N SER A 335 7.42 -6.74 3.74
CA SER A 335 8.82 -7.14 3.86
C SER A 335 9.12 -7.89 5.16
N THR A 336 8.52 -7.45 6.27
CA THR A 336 8.58 -8.16 7.56
C THR A 336 7.87 -9.51 7.48
N PHE A 337 6.72 -9.60 6.81
CA PHE A 337 6.04 -10.88 6.58
C PHE A 337 6.92 -11.86 5.78
N ASP A 338 7.54 -11.41 4.69
CA ASP A 338 8.41 -12.26 3.88
C ASP A 338 9.62 -12.78 4.70
N ALA A 339 10.23 -11.91 5.51
CA ALA A 339 11.35 -12.27 6.39
C ALA A 339 10.94 -13.29 7.46
N MET A 340 9.76 -13.08 8.07
CA MET A 340 9.20 -14.01 9.07
C MET A 340 8.85 -15.36 8.45
N LEU A 341 8.27 -15.38 7.24
CA LEU A 341 7.92 -16.60 6.52
C LEU A 341 9.18 -17.39 6.14
N PHE A 342 10.18 -16.72 5.57
CA PHE A 342 11.47 -17.32 5.26
C PHE A 342 12.12 -17.93 6.51
N SER A 343 12.13 -17.17 7.61
CA SER A 343 12.64 -17.63 8.91
C SER A 343 11.89 -18.83 9.46
N CYS A 344 10.57 -18.84 9.38
CA CYS A 344 9.72 -19.93 9.86
C CYS A 344 10.00 -21.23 9.13
N VAL A 345 10.11 -21.18 7.79
CA VAL A 345 10.42 -22.37 7.00
C VAL A 345 11.86 -22.82 7.26
N LEU A 346 12.82 -21.89 7.30
CA LEU A 346 14.22 -22.21 7.59
C LEU A 346 14.37 -22.95 8.92
N VAL A 347 13.72 -22.47 9.99
CA VAL A 347 13.79 -23.10 11.31
C VAL A 347 13.07 -24.46 11.35
N ALA A 348 12.08 -24.67 10.48
CA ALA A 348 11.37 -25.94 10.39
C ALA A 348 12.13 -27.00 9.57
N THR A 349 12.86 -26.60 8.52
CA THR A 349 13.47 -27.51 7.55
C THR A 349 14.99 -27.56 7.59
N ASP A 350 15.63 -26.60 8.25
CA ASP A 350 17.09 -26.37 8.25
C ASP A 350 17.70 -26.22 6.84
N ASP A 351 16.86 -25.85 5.87
CA ASP A 351 17.22 -25.69 4.45
C ASP A 351 16.80 -24.31 3.95
N ALA A 352 17.80 -23.47 3.65
CA ALA A 352 17.59 -22.12 3.15
C ALA A 352 17.00 -22.08 1.73
N LEU A 353 17.33 -23.05 0.86
CA LEU A 353 16.79 -23.11 -0.50
C LEU A 353 15.30 -23.42 -0.47
N LEU A 354 14.90 -24.40 0.34
CA LEU A 354 13.49 -24.72 0.53
C LEU A 354 12.73 -23.54 1.16
N ALA A 355 13.33 -22.86 2.14
CA ALA A 355 12.75 -21.67 2.75
C ALA A 355 12.50 -20.54 1.74
N ALA A 356 13.48 -20.25 0.88
CA ALA A 356 13.33 -19.25 -0.18
C ALA A 356 12.26 -19.66 -1.20
N LEU A 357 12.26 -20.92 -1.63
CA LEU A 357 11.29 -21.45 -2.58
C LEU A 357 9.85 -21.31 -2.06
N VAL A 358 9.59 -21.75 -0.81
CA VAL A 358 8.26 -21.65 -0.19
C VAL A 358 7.83 -20.18 -0.06
N THR A 359 8.75 -19.30 0.37
CA THR A 359 8.46 -17.87 0.50
C THR A 359 8.07 -17.23 -0.84
N LEU A 360 8.78 -17.60 -1.92
CA LEU A 360 8.45 -17.15 -3.28
C LEU A 360 7.11 -17.69 -3.78
N ILE A 361 6.80 -18.96 -3.50
CA ILE A 361 5.51 -19.57 -3.88
C ILE A 361 4.36 -18.84 -3.17
N VAL A 362 4.47 -18.60 -1.86
CA VAL A 362 3.44 -17.90 -1.08
C VAL A 362 3.22 -16.48 -1.62
N TRP A 363 4.30 -15.77 -1.95
CA TRP A 363 4.19 -14.45 -2.58
C TRP A 363 3.51 -14.49 -3.94
N GLN A 364 3.86 -15.45 -4.80
CA GLN A 364 3.22 -15.61 -6.12
C GLN A 364 1.72 -15.88 -5.99
N VAL A 365 1.32 -16.74 -5.05
CA VAL A 365 -0.09 -17.02 -4.76
C VAL A 365 -0.79 -15.76 -4.25
N ALA A 366 -0.21 -15.05 -3.29
CA ALA A 366 -0.77 -13.79 -2.77
C ALA A 366 -0.93 -12.74 -3.88
N MET A 367 0.04 -12.64 -4.80
CA MET A 367 0.00 -11.71 -5.92
C MET A 367 -1.14 -12.03 -6.90
N GLN A 368 -1.30 -13.31 -7.23
CA GLN A 368 -2.39 -13.76 -8.11
C GLN A 368 -3.76 -13.52 -7.48
N LEU A 369 -3.93 -13.85 -6.20
CA LEU A 369 -5.17 -13.58 -5.46
C LEU A 369 -5.49 -12.08 -5.43
N ARG A 370 -4.50 -11.25 -5.09
CA ARG A 370 -4.67 -9.79 -5.03
C ARG A 370 -5.05 -9.20 -6.40
N ARG A 371 -4.44 -9.65 -7.49
CA ARG A 371 -4.79 -9.25 -8.86
C ARG A 371 -6.19 -9.69 -9.23
N TRP A 372 -6.55 -10.92 -8.92
CA TRP A 372 -7.87 -11.45 -9.24
C TRP A 372 -9.00 -10.69 -8.54
N PHE A 373 -8.91 -10.51 -7.22
CA PHE A 373 -9.88 -9.73 -6.45
C PHE A 373 -9.87 -8.25 -6.83
N GLY A 374 -8.69 -7.66 -7.04
CA GLY A 374 -8.53 -6.26 -7.45
C GLY A 374 -9.17 -5.97 -8.80
N ASN A 375 -8.93 -6.83 -9.79
CA ASN A 375 -9.51 -6.71 -11.13
C ASN A 375 -11.03 -6.90 -11.08
N ARG A 376 -11.51 -7.86 -10.30
CA ARG A 376 -12.95 -8.06 -10.13
C ARG A 376 -13.64 -6.82 -9.54
N ASN A 377 -13.08 -6.27 -8.46
CA ASN A 377 -13.60 -5.04 -7.86
C ASN A 377 -13.53 -3.87 -8.84
N GLN A 378 -12.42 -3.74 -9.57
CA GLN A 378 -12.28 -2.68 -10.56
C GLN A 378 -13.33 -2.79 -11.67
N VAL A 379 -13.53 -3.96 -12.28
CA VAL A 379 -14.56 -4.17 -13.30
C VAL A 379 -15.96 -3.84 -12.76
N GLU A 380 -16.27 -4.22 -11.52
CA GLU A 380 -17.53 -3.90 -10.86
C GLU A 380 -17.70 -2.39 -10.62
N LYS A 381 -16.60 -1.68 -10.30
CA LYS A 381 -16.60 -0.27 -9.92
C LYS A 381 -16.32 0.69 -11.07
N THR A 382 -15.85 0.23 -12.22
CA THR A 382 -15.52 1.08 -13.37
C THR A 382 -16.26 0.69 -14.64
N GLU A 383 -17.01 -0.41 -14.62
CA GLU A 383 -17.73 -0.98 -15.79
C GLU A 383 -16.80 -1.20 -17.02
N THR A 384 -15.48 -1.26 -16.80
CA THR A 384 -14.47 -1.44 -17.84
C THR A 384 -13.93 -2.86 -17.80
N GLU A 385 -14.13 -3.61 -18.89
CA GLU A 385 -13.52 -4.94 -19.04
C GLU A 385 -12.01 -4.82 -19.27
N LEU A 386 -11.23 -5.52 -18.44
CA LEU A 386 -9.79 -5.74 -18.64
C LEU A 386 -9.63 -6.97 -19.53
N LYS A 387 -9.49 -6.78 -20.85
CA LYS A 387 -9.18 -7.86 -21.81
C LYS A 387 -7.70 -8.13 -21.94
#